data_AF-A0A1S2PK93-F1
#
_entry.id   AF-A0A1S2PK93-F1
#
_cell.length_a   1.000
_cell.length_b   1.000
_cell.length_c   1.000
_cell.angle_alpha   90.00
_cell.angle_beta   90.00
_cell.angle_gamma   90.00
#
_symmetry.space_group_name_H-M   'P 1'
#
loop_
_entity.id
_entity.type
_entity.pdbx_description
1 polymer ?
#
loop_
_entity_poly.entity_id
_entity_poly.type
_entity_poly.pdbx_seq_one_letter_code
_entity_poly.pdbx_strand_id
1 'polypeptide(L)' 'MQEELATVYWSPTAKGYASHLTVPFGEKLRIPAPFDCTLDTTGFQAPAEDGEDPDPRGER' A
#
# COMPACT_ATOMS: atom_id res chain seq x y z
N MET A 1 -10.55 -8.59 1.82
CA MET A 1 -10.50 -7.11 1.73
C MET A 1 -9.16 -6.65 2.26
N GLN A 2 -8.24 -6.24 1.38
CA GLN A 2 -7.11 -5.41 1.81
C GLN A 2 -7.65 -3.99 1.96
N GLU A 3 -7.38 -3.38 3.10
CA GLU A 3 -7.66 -1.95 3.29
C GLU A 3 -6.64 -1.19 2.45
N GLU A 4 -7.10 -0.36 1.51
CA GLU A 4 -6.27 0.42 0.57
C GLU A 4 -5.60 1.60 1.28
N LEU A 5 -4.80 1.32 2.31
CA LEU A 5 -4.16 2.30 3.18
C LEU A 5 -2.64 2.12 3.21
N ALA A 6 -1.91 3.22 3.04
CA ALA A 6 -0.48 3.30 3.27
C ALA A 6 -0.21 3.84 4.67
N THR A 7 0.57 3.12 5.48
CA THR A 7 1.05 3.63 6.78
C THR A 7 2.57 3.75 6.78
N VAL A 8 3.07 4.94 7.08
CA VAL A 8 4.51 5.19 7.29
C VAL A 8 4.76 5.51 8.75
N TYR A 9 5.77 4.86 9.30
CA TYR A 9 6.25 5.05 10.66
C TYR A 9 7.61 5.74 10.63
N TRP A 10 7.82 6.71 11.51
CA TRP A 10 9.10 7.39 11.69
C TRP A 10 9.32 7.75 13.17
N SER A 11 10.48 8.35 13.48
CA SER A 11 10.91 8.66 14.86
C SER A 11 10.99 7.40 15.75
N PRO A 12 12.00 6.53 15.55
CA PRO A 12 12.17 5.34 16.37
C PRO A 12 12.50 5.67 17.83
N THR A 13 11.94 4.90 18.74
CA THR A 13 12.12 4.99 20.20
C THR A 13 12.32 3.59 20.79
N ALA A 14 12.68 3.51 22.08
CA ALA A 14 12.87 2.24 22.78
C ALA A 14 11.61 1.34 22.82
N LYS A 15 10.42 1.88 22.58
CA LYS A 15 9.14 1.14 22.56
C LYS A 15 8.54 0.96 21.15
N GLY A 16 9.22 1.41 20.10
CA GLY A 16 8.71 1.40 18.72
C GLY A 16 8.74 2.79 18.10
N TYR A 17 7.84 3.08 17.17
CA TYR A 17 7.80 4.38 16.48
C TYR A 17 6.91 5.37 17.22
N ALA A 18 7.43 6.57 17.48
CA ALA A 18 6.67 7.64 18.12
C ALA A 18 5.74 8.37 17.14
N SER A 19 5.97 8.23 15.84
CA SER A 19 5.21 8.95 14.83
C SER A 19 4.82 8.02 13.69
N HIS A 20 3.58 8.19 13.22
CA HIS A 20 3.08 7.49 12.05
C HIS A 20 2.06 8.35 11.30
N LEU A 21 1.88 8.04 10.02
CA LEU A 21 0.92 8.67 9.13
C LEU A 21 0.25 7.56 8.34
N THR A 22 -1.07 7.54 8.36
CA THR A 22 -1.90 6.62 7.59
C THR A 22 -2.73 7.43 6.62
N VAL A 23 -2.64 7.12 5.33
CA VAL A 23 -3.42 7.76 4.25
C VAL A 23 -3.96 6.69 3.30
N PRO A 24 -5.06 6.94 2.58
CA PRO A 24 -5.53 6.05 1.53
C PRO A 24 -4.56 5.97 0.34
N PHE A 25 -4.54 4.83 -0.35
CA PHE A 25 -3.87 4.69 -1.63
C PHE A 25 -4.45 5.67 -2.65
N GLY A 26 -3.58 6.21 -3.50
CA GLY A 26 -3.90 7.34 -4.38
C GLY A 26 -3.58 8.70 -3.79
N GLU A 27 -3.41 8.81 -2.46
CA GLU A 27 -2.92 10.02 -1.83
C GLU A 27 -1.40 10.03 -1.72
N LYS A 28 -0.81 11.22 -1.88
CA LYS A 28 0.64 11.42 -1.77
C LYS A 28 1.03 11.47 -0.30
N LEU A 29 1.89 10.55 0.10
CA LEU A 29 2.39 10.48 1.47
C LEU A 29 3.78 11.11 1.56
N ARG A 30 3.95 12.10 2.44
CA ARG A 30 5.25 12.73 2.71
C ARG A 30 6.01 11.93 3.75
N ILE A 31 7.15 11.37 3.37
CA ILE A 31 8.07 10.68 4.28
C ILE A 31 9.05 11.73 4.82
N PRO A 32 9.15 11.94 6.15
CA PRO A 32 10.07 12.91 6.73
C PRO A 32 11.54 12.47 6.60
N ALA A 33 12.45 13.34 7.00
CA ALA A 33 13.89 13.03 7.08
C ALA A 33 14.14 11.70 7.84
N PRO A 34 15.16 10.90 7.45
CA PRO A 34 16.24 11.24 6.51
C PRO A 34 15.89 11.06 5.03
N PHE A 35 14.74 10.49 4.69
CA PHE A 35 14.39 10.21 3.29
C PHE A 35 13.83 11.43 2.57
N ASP A 36 13.05 12.25 3.29
CA ASP A 36 12.47 13.52 2.80
C ASP A 36 11.84 13.42 1.39
N CYS A 37 11.20 12.29 1.12
CA CYS A 37 10.64 11.95 -0.19
C CYS A 37 9.12 11.88 -0.12
N THR A 38 8.49 11.96 -1.30
CA THR A 38 7.04 11.83 -1.42
C THR A 38 6.74 10.48 -2.06
N LEU A 39 6.03 9.63 -1.32
CA LEU A 39 5.55 8.34 -1.79
C LEU A 39 4.22 8.54 -2.50
N ASP A 40 4.21 8.31 -3.81
CA ASP A 40 3.00 8.29 -4.63
C ASP A 40 2.48 6.85 -4.73
N THR A 41 1.24 6.64 -4.32
CA THR A 41 0.60 5.32 -4.29
C THR A 41 -0.50 5.18 -5.34
N THR A 42 -0.63 6.12 -6.29
CA THR A 42 -1.70 6.12 -7.30
C THR A 42 -1.65 4.91 -8.23
N GLY A 43 -0.47 4.32 -8.44
CA GLY A 43 -0.33 3.07 -9.21
C GLY A 43 -0.49 1.78 -8.39
N PHE A 44 -0.69 1.89 -7.07
CA PHE A 44 -0.86 0.73 -6.19
C PHE A 44 -2.34 0.37 -6.13
N GLN A 45 -2.77 -0.47 -7.06
CA GLN A 45 -4.10 -1.07 -7.03
C GLN A 45 -3.99 -2.47 -6.45
N ALA A 46 -4.99 -2.89 -5.68
CA ALA A 46 -5.12 -4.30 -5.33
C ALA A 46 -5.08 -5.12 -6.63
N PRO A 47 -4.44 -6.31 -6.64
CA PRO A 47 -4.57 -7.20 -7.78
C PRO A 47 -6.07 -7.34 -8.06
N ALA A 48 -6.47 -7.13 -9.31
CA ALA A 48 -7.81 -7.50 -9.72
C ALA A 48 -8.00 -8.93 -9.22
N GLU A 49 -9.02 -9.16 -8.39
CA GLU A 49 -9.33 -10.51 -7.95
C GLU A 49 -9.42 -11.31 -9.25
N ASP A 50 -8.48 -12.23 -9.45
CA ASP A 50 -8.48 -13.17 -10.56
C ASP A 50 -9.63 -14.14 -10.28
N GLY A 51 -10.83 -13.60 -10.45
CA GLY A 51 -12.05 -14.32 -10.60
C GLY A 51 -12.11 -14.66 -12.07
N GLU A 52 -11.95 -15.96 -12.34
CA GLU A 52 -12.07 -16.61 -13.65
C GLU A 52 -10.75 -16.72 -14.44
N ASP A 53 -9.90 -17.66 -14.02
CA ASP A 53 -9.19 -18.53 -14.96
C ASP A 53 -10.27 -19.22 -15.83
N PRO A 54 -10.49 -18.85 -17.11
CA PRO A 54 -11.42 -19.61 -17.94
C PRO A 54 -10.74 -20.96 -18.23
N ASP A 55 -11.14 -22.00 -17.51
CA ASP A 55 -10.71 -23.38 -17.77
C ASP A 55 -10.83 -23.68 -19.28
N PRO A 56 -9.72 -23.93 -19.99
CA PRO A 56 -9.76 -24.18 -21.42
C PRO A 56 -10.11 -25.64 -21.75
N ARG A 57 -10.77 -26.40 -20.86
CA ARG A 57 -11.13 -27.81 -21.09
C ARG A 57 -12.62 -28.06 -21.06
N GLY A 58 -13.36 -27.22 -21.78
CA GLY A 58 -14.55 -27.65 -22.51
C GLY A 58 -14.15 -28.40 -23.79
N GLU A 59 -13.54 -29.59 -23.69
CA GLU A 59 -13.39 -30.48 -24.85
C GLU A 59 -14.69 -31.28 -25.03
N ARG A 60 -15.14 -31.28 -26.28
CA ARG A 60 -16.44 -31.71 -26.81
C ARG A 60 -16.75 -33.19 -26.65
#